data_AF-A0A5D4MHV3-F1
#
_entry.id   AF-A0A5D4MHV3-F1
#
_cell.length_a   1.000
_cell.length_b   1.000
_cell.length_c   1.000
_cell.angle_alpha   90.00
_cell.angle_beta   90.00
_cell.angle_gamma   90.00
#
_symmetry.space_group_name_H-M   'P 1'
#
loop_
_entity.id
_entity.type
_entity.pdbx_description
1 polymer ?
#
loop_
_entity_poly.entity_id
_entity_poly.type
_entity_poly.pdbx_seq_one_letter_code
_entity_poly.pdbx_strand_id
1 'polypeptide(L)' 'MKDRALRTAYIALNAFCYLMMIGVLIFVVLTAEALEEINRLSIWVIALLSLLFVSVLGSIQIVTWIKEGKL' A
#
# COMPACT_ATOMS: atom_id res chain seq x y z
N MET A 1 -21.56 5.23 -15.13
CA MET A 1 -21.76 4.64 -13.78
C MET A 1 -20.75 3.53 -13.48
N LYS A 2 -20.51 2.58 -14.40
CA LYS A 2 -19.55 1.48 -14.24
C LYS A 2 -18.10 1.94 -13.95
N ASP A 3 -17.64 3.00 -14.62
CA ASP A 3 -16.29 3.55 -14.39
C ASP A 3 -16.13 4.27 -13.04
N ARG A 4 -17.18 4.95 -12.54
CA ARG A 4 -17.11 5.61 -11.23
C ARG A 4 -17.02 4.59 -10.10
N ALA A 5 -17.83 3.54 -10.15
CA ALA A 5 -17.76 2.45 -9.15
C ALA A 5 -16.37 1.78 -9.12
N LEU A 6 -15.77 1.55 -10.31
CA LEU A 6 -14.44 0.98 -10.41
C LEU A 6 -13.34 1.93 -9.88
N ARG A 7 -13.47 3.24 -10.14
CA ARG A 7 -12.57 4.26 -9.57
C ARG A 7 -12.69 4.37 -8.05
N THR A 8 -13.90 4.33 -7.51
CA THR A 8 -14.14 4.29 -6.05
C THR A 8 -13.54 3.04 -5.42
N ALA A 9 -13.72 1.87 -6.05
CA ALA A 9 -13.11 0.62 -5.59
C ALA A 9 -11.57 0.70 -5.62
N TYR A 10 -10.99 1.33 -6.63
CA TYR A 10 -9.55 1.52 -6.73
C TYR A 10 -9.00 2.45 -5.63
N ILE A 11 -9.71 3.54 -5.31
CA ILE A 11 -9.37 4.43 -4.18
C ILE A 11 -9.45 3.67 -2.86
N ALA A 12 -10.53 2.89 -2.65
CA ALA A 12 -10.69 2.08 -1.45
C ALA A 12 -9.59 1.03 -1.32
N LEU A 13 -9.22 0.36 -2.41
CA LEU A 13 -8.12 -0.61 -2.44
C LEU A 13 -6.77 0.07 -2.12
N ASN A 14 -6.51 1.25 -2.68
CA ASN A 14 -5.29 2.00 -2.41
C ASN A 14 -5.23 2.46 -0.94
N ALA A 15 -6.34 2.91 -0.36
CA ALA A 15 -6.43 3.24 1.06
C ALA A 15 -6.19 1.99 1.94
N PHE A 16 -6.74 0.84 1.55
CA PHE A 16 -6.49 -0.44 2.22
C PHE A 16 -5.01 -0.85 2.15
N CYS A 17 -4.32 -0.63 1.03
CA CYS A 17 -2.89 -0.86 0.91
C CYS A 17 -2.08 0.00 1.91
N TYR A 18 -2.43 1.28 2.10
CA TYR A 18 -1.81 2.11 3.13
C TYR A 18 -2.07 1.60 4.55
N LEU A 19 -3.29 1.14 4.85
CA LEU A 19 -3.61 0.53 6.14
C LEU A 19 -2.79 -0.75 6.38
N MET A 20 -2.69 -1.62 5.38
CA MET A 20 -1.86 -2.83 5.46
C MET A 20 -0.38 -2.47 5.65
N MET A 21 0.13 -1.46 4.94
CA MET A 21 1.50 -0.99 5.09
C MET A 21 1.78 -0.55 6.53
N ILE A 22 0.87 0.19 7.16
CA ILE A 22 0.99 0.59 8.57
C ILE A 22 0.98 -0.64 9.48
N GLY A 23 0.08 -1.60 9.24
CA GLY A 23 0.02 -2.83 10.03
C GLY A 23 1.30 -3.66 9.94
N VAL A 24 1.83 -3.85 8.73
CA VAL A 24 3.10 -4.56 8.51
C VAL A 24 4.26 -3.78 9.11
N LEU A 25 4.25 -2.45 9.04
CA LEU A 25 5.31 -1.62 9.62
C LEU A 25 5.35 -1.80 11.14
N ILE A 26 4.20 -1.75 11.80
CA ILE A 26 4.09 -2.00 13.24
C ILE A 26 4.58 -3.41 13.57
N PHE A 27 4.15 -4.42 12.81
CA PHE A 27 4.60 -5.81 12.99
C PHE A 27 6.12 -5.93 12.91
N VAL A 28 6.73 -5.37 11.85
CA VAL A 28 8.17 -5.41 11.65
C VAL A 28 8.92 -4.70 12.77
N VAL A 29 8.46 -3.53 13.20
CA VAL A 29 9.11 -2.77 14.28
C VAL A 29 9.02 -3.51 15.62
N LEU A 30 7.87 -4.09 15.94
CA LEU A 30 7.68 -4.81 17.21
C LEU A 30 8.38 -6.18 17.26
N THR A 31 8.64 -6.79 16.10
CA THR A 31 9.23 -8.12 16.00
C THR A 31 10.58 -8.13 15.29
N ALA A 32 11.23 -6.97 15.17
CA ALA A 32 12.45 -6.79 14.38
C ALA A 32 13.56 -7.77 14.78
N GLU A 33 13.84 -7.87 16.08
CA GLU A 33 14.86 -8.76 16.65
C GLU A 33 14.53 -10.23 16.34
N ALA A 34 13.29 -10.66 16.61
CA ALA A 34 12.84 -12.02 16.33
C ALA A 34 12.88 -12.38 14.83
N LEU A 35 12.60 -11.40 13.96
CA LEU A 35 12.68 -11.56 12.50
C LEU A 35 14.13 -11.62 12.01
N GLU A 36 15.05 -10.90 12.65
CA GLU A 36 16.48 -10.94 12.35
C GLU A 36 17.09 -12.28 12.78
N GLU A 37 16.73 -12.79 13.96
CA GLU A 37 17.18 -14.10 14.46
C GLU A 37 16.86 -15.24 13.48
N ILE A 38 15.67 -15.21 12.85
CA ILE A 38 15.28 -16.20 11.84
C ILE A 38 15.67 -15.81 10.40
N ASN A 39 16.45 -14.73 10.22
CA ASN A 39 16.90 -14.20 8.94
C ASN A 39 15.75 -13.90 7.95
N ARG A 40 14.61 -13.42 8.45
CA ARG A 40 13.40 -13.06 7.67
C ARG A 40 13.12 -11.56 7.66
N LEU A 41 13.88 -10.74 8.38
CA LEU A 41 13.68 -9.29 8.37
C LEU A 41 13.69 -8.71 6.95
N SER A 42 14.64 -9.15 6.11
CA SER A 42 14.78 -8.69 4.73
C SER A 42 13.53 -8.91 3.87
N ILE A 43 12.85 -10.06 3.99
CA ILE A 43 11.64 -10.32 3.18
C ILE A 43 10.48 -9.40 3.59
N TRP A 44 10.37 -9.08 4.88
CA TRP A 44 9.36 -8.17 5.38
C TRP A 44 9.63 -6.71 5.00
N VAL A 45 10.90 -6.30 4.99
CA VAL A 45 11.31 -4.99 4.47
C VAL A 45 11.00 -4.88 2.97
N ILE A 46 11.29 -5.91 2.18
CA ILE A 46 10.92 -5.95 0.75
C ILE A 46 9.40 -5.88 0.57
N ALA A 47 8.62 -6.56 1.42
CA ALA A 47 7.16 -6.50 1.38
C ALA A 47 6.64 -5.07 1.69
N LEU A 48 7.24 -4.39 2.67
CA LEU A 48 6.93 -2.99 2.98
C LEU A 48 7.23 -2.05 1.80
N LEU A 49 8.41 -2.18 1.19
CA LEU A 49 8.78 -1.40 0.01
C LEU A 49 7.85 -1.67 -1.17
N SER A 50 7.45 -2.93 -1.36
CA SER A 50 6.51 -3.32 -2.41
C SER A 50 5.12 -2.71 -2.19
N LEU A 51 4.61 -2.77 -0.95
CA LEU A 51 3.33 -2.13 -0.57
C LEU A 51 3.39 -0.61 -0.74
N LEU A 52 4.49 0.03 -0.35
CA LEU A 52 4.71 1.46 -0.56
C LEU A 52 4.68 1.80 -2.05
N PHE A 53 5.40 1.03 -2.87
CA PHE A 53 5.46 1.25 -4.32
C PHE A 53 4.07 1.13 -4.97
N VAL A 54 3.32 0.07 -4.66
CA VAL A 54 1.95 -0.13 -5.14
C VAL A 54 1.05 1.03 -4.70
N SER A 55 1.14 1.46 -3.45
CA SER A 55 0.31 2.54 -2.90
C SER A 55 0.63 3.91 -3.53
N VAL A 56 1.91 4.17 -3.83
CA VAL A 56 2.33 5.39 -4.54
C VAL A 56 1.82 5.40 -5.97
N LEU A 57 2.00 4.29 -6.71
CA LEU A 57 1.48 4.17 -8.08
C LEU A 57 -0.05 4.33 -8.12
N GLY A 58 -0.77 3.70 -7.19
CA GLY A 58 -2.21 3.85 -7.09
C GLY A 58 -2.61 5.30 -6.82
N SER A 59 -1.88 6.01 -5.96
CA SER A 59 -2.09 7.43 -5.68
C SER A 59 -1.84 8.33 -6.89
N ILE A 60 -0.81 8.05 -7.70
CA ILE A 60 -0.53 8.79 -8.94
C ILE A 60 -1.71 8.66 -9.92
N GLN A 61 -2.26 7.46 -10.07
CA GLN A 61 -3.41 7.21 -10.93
C GLN A 61 -4.65 7.96 -10.44
N ILE A 62 -4.90 7.97 -9.12
CA ILE A 62 -6.00 8.72 -8.51
C ILE A 62 -5.84 10.22 -8.76
N VAL A 63 -4.65 10.78 -8.53
CA VAL A 63 -4.35 12.20 -8.81
C VAL A 63 -4.56 12.53 -10.28
N THR A 64 -4.21 11.61 -11.19
CA THR A 64 -4.45 11.77 -12.63
C THR A 64 -5.95 11.87 -12.92
N TRP A 65 -6.77 11.00 -12.32
CA TRP A 65 -8.23 11.09 -12.47
C TRP A 65 -8.81 12.39 -11.91
N ILE A 66 -8.27 12.91 -10.80
CA ILE A 66 -8.68 14.22 -10.25
C ILE A 66 -8.35 15.33 -11.25
N LYS A 67 -7.13 15.36 -11.79
CA LYS A 67 -6.67 16.37 -12.74
C LYS A 67 -7.46 16.37 -14.05
N GLU A 68 -7.89 15.19 -14.50
CA GLU A 68 -8.68 15.03 -15.73
C GLU A 68 -10.19 15.26 -15.51
N GLY A 69 -10.64 15.59 -14.29
CA GLY A 69 -12.07 15.75 -13.97
C GLY A 69 -12.87 14.45 -14.11
N LYS A 70 -12.18 13.31 -13.97
CA LYS A 70 -12.71 11.96 -14.18
C LYS A 70 -13.21 11.32 -12.87
N LEU A 71 -13.09 12.00 -11.73
CA LEU A 71 -13.61 11.55 -10.44
C LEU A 71 -15.02 12.07 -10.18
#